data_AF-A0A6L8GN65-F1
#
_entry.id   AF-A0A6L8GN65-F1
#
_cell.length_a   1.000
_cell.length_b   1.000
_cell.length_c   1.000
_cell.angle_alpha   90.00
_cell.angle_beta   90.00
_cell.angle_gamma   90.00
#
_symmetry.space_group_name_H-M   'P 1'
#
loop_
_entity.id
_entity.type
_entity.pdbx_description
1 polymer ?
#
loop_
_entity_poly.entity_id
_entity_poly.type
_entity_poly.pdbx_seq_one_letter_code
_entity_poly.pdbx_strand_id
1 'polypeptide(L)'
;MDHPTPLQRIATLEGNVDRLEQQLATPTPSQASRSRQRPWWTGGSLLLAQLRRRHPEVLQAYEQPADLTRDKNGRLSLTIAAAAHFVFVVTPDGDALLYPVADAPDWLTEGTLIRGLFVLPDDPAGLPLKLERPARFIAARPGEEWVFHSQGALALVPADSRKQAEEDKRQRRLWEELTRKQAQQDSDLRVLKERVANLERALQRLCQLHAAVAPTTPQEP
;
A
#
# COMPACT_ATOMS: atom_id res chain seq x y z
N MET A 1 -3.90 4.78 -34.87
CA MET A 1 -4.35 4.29 -33.55
C MET A 1 -3.73 5.21 -32.52
N ASP A 2 -4.43 6.30 -32.21
CA ASP A 2 -3.91 7.33 -31.31
C ASP A 2 -3.99 6.83 -29.87
N HIS A 3 -2.82 6.62 -29.26
CA HIS A 3 -2.76 6.21 -27.86
C HIS A 3 -3.12 7.40 -26.96
N PRO A 4 -3.98 7.22 -25.95
CA PRO A 4 -4.37 8.30 -25.07
C PRO A 4 -3.14 8.87 -24.36
N THR A 5 -3.05 10.20 -24.37
CA THR A 5 -1.94 10.90 -23.72
C THR A 5 -1.93 10.59 -22.22
N PRO A 6 -0.77 10.65 -21.55
CA PRO A 6 -0.67 10.35 -20.12
C PRO A 6 -1.67 11.15 -19.26
N LEU A 7 -1.92 12.40 -19.62
CA LEU A 7 -2.90 13.26 -18.92
C LEU A 7 -4.33 12.78 -19.10
N GLN A 8 -4.71 12.30 -20.28
CA GLN A 8 -6.04 11.71 -20.51
C GLN A 8 -6.24 10.43 -19.70
N ARG A 9 -5.19 9.62 -19.54
CA ARG A 9 -5.24 8.42 -18.69
C ARG A 9 -5.44 8.78 -17.23
N ILE A 10 -4.75 9.81 -16.72
CA ILE A 10 -4.91 10.28 -15.35
C ILE A 10 -6.33 10.80 -15.12
N ALA A 11 -6.84 11.67 -15.99
CA ALA A 11 -8.21 12.18 -15.88
C ALA A 11 -9.28 11.07 -15.92
N THR A 12 -9.03 10.02 -16.72
CA THR A 12 -9.93 8.85 -16.78
C THR A 12 -9.88 8.04 -15.48
N LEU A 13 -8.69 7.91 -14.88
CA LEU A 13 -8.52 7.20 -13.62
C LEU A 13 -9.14 7.97 -12.45
N GLU A 14 -8.96 9.30 -12.40
CA GLU A 14 -9.60 10.17 -11.41
C GLU A 14 -11.13 10.05 -11.46
N GLY A 15 -11.72 10.13 -12.65
CA GLY A 15 -13.17 9.96 -12.81
C GLY A 15 -13.69 8.56 -12.45
N ASN A 16 -12.86 7.53 -12.56
CA ASN A 16 -13.21 6.18 -12.13
C ASN A 16 -13.11 6.02 -10.60
N VAL A 17 -12.15 6.69 -9.95
CA VAL A 17 -12.04 6.74 -8.48
C VAL A 17 -13.25 7.45 -7.89
N ASP A 18 -13.62 8.61 -8.42
CA ASP A 18 -14.80 9.36 -7.95
C ASP A 18 -16.09 8.53 -8.06
N ARG A 19 -16.25 7.75 -9.14
CA ARG A 19 -17.39 6.85 -9.33
C ARG A 19 -17.40 5.72 -8.30
N LEU A 20 -16.24 5.15 -7.99
CA LEU A 20 -16.11 4.10 -6.98
C LEU A 20 -16.40 4.64 -5.57
N GLU A 21 -15.93 5.85 -5.26
CA GLU A 21 -16.24 6.52 -4.00
C GLU A 21 -17.74 6.85 -3.87
N GLN A 22 -18.39 7.30 -4.95
CA GLN A 22 -19.84 7.52 -4.98
C GLN A 22 -20.64 6.23 -4.80
N GLN A 23 -20.16 5.11 -5.33
CA GLN A 23 -20.79 3.79 -5.10
C GLN A 23 -20.66 3.32 -3.65
N LEU A 24 -19.57 3.68 -2.96
CA LEU A 24 -19.39 3.42 -1.52
C LEU A 24 -20.24 4.33 -0.63
N ALA A 25 -20.61 5.53 -1.11
CA ALA A 25 -21.41 6.51 -0.35
C ALA A 25 -22.94 6.24 -0.38
N THR A 26 -23.41 5.20 -1.07
CA THR A 26 -24.84 4.85 -1.07
C THR A 26 -25.15 3.92 0.10
N PRO A 27 -26.06 4.26 1.04
CA PRO A 27 -26.36 3.41 2.18
C PRO A 27 -27.14 2.18 1.72
N THR A 28 -26.47 1.03 1.67
CA THR A 28 -27.10 -0.27 1.38
C THR A 28 -28.03 -0.65 2.54
N PRO A 29 -29.28 -1.10 2.28
CA PRO A 29 -30.14 -1.60 3.34
C PRO A 29 -29.55 -2.86 3.95
N SER A 30 -29.48 -2.85 5.28
CA SER A 30 -29.30 -3.96 6.23
C SER A 30 -29.12 -5.36 5.61
N GLN A 31 -27.86 -5.80 5.47
CA GLN A 31 -27.50 -7.22 5.35
C GLN A 31 -27.02 -7.75 6.70
N ALA A 32 -27.86 -7.65 7.72
CA ALA A 32 -27.85 -8.64 8.78
C ALA A 32 -28.39 -9.94 8.17
N SER A 33 -27.60 -11.01 8.19
CA SER A 33 -27.92 -12.36 7.65
C SER A 33 -27.52 -12.63 6.19
N ARG A 34 -26.23 -12.47 5.85
CA ARG A 34 -25.60 -13.34 4.86
C ARG A 34 -24.44 -14.05 5.53
N SER A 35 -24.43 -15.38 5.46
CA SER A 35 -23.27 -16.22 5.77
C SER A 35 -21.99 -15.51 5.31
N ARG A 36 -20.99 -15.35 6.18
CA ARG A 36 -19.71 -14.66 5.89
C ARG A 36 -19.08 -15.23 4.61
N GLN A 37 -19.44 -14.72 3.45
CA GLN A 37 -18.80 -15.05 2.19
C GLN A 37 -17.44 -14.37 2.25
N ARG A 38 -16.41 -15.19 2.46
CA ARG A 38 -15.03 -14.74 2.53
C ARG A 38 -14.66 -14.18 1.15
N PRO A 39 -13.99 -13.02 1.09
CA PRO A 39 -13.60 -12.43 -0.18
C PRO A 39 -12.61 -13.37 -0.89
N TRP A 40 -12.90 -13.68 -2.16
CA TRP A 40 -12.06 -14.53 -2.98
C TRP A 40 -11.03 -13.72 -3.75
N TRP A 41 -9.82 -14.25 -3.85
CA TRP A 41 -8.72 -13.65 -4.58
C TRP A 41 -8.77 -14.01 -6.06
N THR A 42 -9.08 -13.02 -6.91
CA THR A 42 -9.21 -13.20 -8.37
C THR A 42 -7.94 -12.86 -9.15
N GLY A 43 -6.96 -12.22 -8.52
CA GLY A 43 -5.77 -11.69 -9.19
C GLY A 43 -4.74 -12.72 -9.66
N GLY A 44 -4.94 -14.01 -9.36
CA GLY A 44 -4.00 -15.08 -9.69
C GLY A 44 -2.71 -15.03 -8.86
N SER A 45 -1.84 -16.03 -9.05
CA SER A 45 -0.65 -16.25 -8.22
C SER A 45 0.46 -15.20 -8.41
N LEU A 46 0.66 -14.72 -9.64
CA LEU A 46 1.70 -13.76 -9.98
C LEU A 46 1.42 -12.37 -9.38
N LEU A 47 0.18 -11.88 -9.52
CA LEU A 47 -0.19 -10.59 -8.94
C LEU A 47 -0.14 -10.63 -7.42
N LEU A 48 -0.54 -11.76 -6.82
CA LEU A 48 -0.41 -11.98 -5.39
C LEU A 48 1.04 -11.84 -4.92
N ALA A 49 1.98 -12.52 -5.60
CA ALA A 49 3.40 -12.45 -5.28
C ALA A 49 3.95 -11.00 -5.41
N GLN A 50 3.50 -10.26 -6.42
CA GLN A 50 3.89 -8.86 -6.63
C GLN A 50 3.32 -7.92 -5.56
N LEU A 51 2.03 -8.04 -5.26
CA LEU A 51 1.36 -7.20 -4.25
C LEU A 51 1.89 -7.50 -2.86
N ARG A 52 2.17 -8.76 -2.54
CA ARG A 52 2.76 -9.13 -1.25
C ARG A 52 4.06 -8.36 -0.96
N ARG A 53 4.84 -8.08 -2.01
CA ARG A 53 6.09 -7.32 -1.91
C ARG A 53 5.88 -5.80 -1.90
N ARG A 54 4.99 -5.28 -2.75
CA ARG A 54 4.89 -3.83 -3.01
C ARG A 54 3.79 -3.14 -2.21
N HIS A 55 2.67 -3.82 -2.00
CA HIS A 55 1.44 -3.30 -1.42
C HIS A 55 0.73 -4.38 -0.57
N PRO A 56 1.38 -4.88 0.51
CA PRO A 56 0.80 -5.92 1.35
C PRO A 56 -0.55 -5.52 1.97
N GLU A 57 -0.80 -4.22 2.16
CA GLU A 57 -2.06 -3.65 2.64
C GLU A 57 -3.27 -4.06 1.79
N VAL A 58 -3.09 -4.26 0.48
CA VAL A 58 -4.18 -4.66 -0.44
C VAL A 58 -4.62 -6.10 -0.20
N LEU A 59 -3.72 -6.96 0.30
CA LEU A 59 -3.98 -8.37 0.52
C LEU A 59 -4.66 -8.66 1.86
N GLN A 60 -4.61 -7.73 2.83
CA GLN A 60 -5.14 -7.93 4.18
C GLN A 60 -6.62 -8.34 4.19
N ALA A 61 -7.42 -7.84 3.25
CA ALA A 61 -8.83 -8.19 3.15
C ALA A 61 -9.07 -9.66 2.75
N TYR A 62 -8.12 -10.28 2.05
CA TYR A 62 -8.21 -11.64 1.51
C TYR A 62 -7.44 -12.67 2.35
N GLU A 63 -6.44 -12.20 3.09
CA GLU A 63 -5.54 -13.04 3.88
C GLU A 63 -6.25 -13.69 5.08
N GLN A 64 -6.02 -14.99 5.22
CA GLN A 64 -6.41 -15.78 6.38
C GLN A 64 -5.17 -16.43 6.98
N PRO A 65 -5.06 -16.45 8.31
CA PRO A 65 -3.93 -17.07 8.97
C PRO A 65 -4.06 -18.60 8.89
N ALA A 66 -2.96 -19.28 8.54
CA ALA A 66 -2.96 -20.69 8.18
C ALA A 66 -2.17 -21.54 9.19
N ASP A 67 -2.81 -22.56 9.73
CA ASP A 67 -2.14 -23.63 10.45
C ASP A 67 -2.08 -24.91 9.62
N LEU A 68 -0.96 -25.61 9.73
CA LEU A 68 -0.64 -26.77 8.93
C LEU A 68 -0.58 -28.00 9.82
N THR A 69 -1.45 -28.96 9.53
CA THR A 69 -1.49 -30.24 10.22
C THR A 69 -1.03 -31.33 9.28
N ARG A 70 -0.22 -32.26 9.79
CA ARG A 70 0.21 -33.43 9.04
C ARG A 70 -0.56 -34.64 9.50
N ASP A 71 -1.23 -35.33 8.58
CA ASP A 71 -1.93 -36.56 8.89
C ASP A 71 -0.97 -37.75 9.09
N LYS A 72 -1.51 -38.89 9.51
CA LYS A 72 -0.75 -40.13 9.73
C LYS A 72 -0.09 -40.69 8.45
N ASN A 73 -0.59 -40.29 7.29
CA ASN A 73 -0.07 -40.69 5.98
C ASN A 73 0.96 -39.69 5.43
N GLY A 74 1.31 -38.66 6.21
CA GLY A 74 2.26 -37.63 5.84
C GLY A 74 1.69 -36.52 4.95
N ARG A 75 0.38 -36.50 4.68
CA ARG A 75 -0.35 -35.49 3.91
C ARG A 75 -0.51 -34.22 4.74
N LEU A 76 -0.30 -33.06 4.12
CA LEU A 76 -0.41 -31.76 4.78
C LEU A 76 -1.79 -31.14 4.50
N SER A 77 -2.54 -30.88 5.57
CA SER A 77 -3.83 -30.17 5.54
C SER A 77 -3.66 -28.77 6.12
N LEU A 78 -4.46 -27.84 5.61
CA LEU A 78 -4.47 -26.43 5.98
C LEU A 78 -5.80 -26.08 6.66
N THR A 79 -5.70 -25.36 7.77
CA THR A 79 -6.84 -24.87 8.58
C THR A 79 -6.58 -23.43 9.02
N ILE A 80 -7.61 -22.75 9.54
CA ILE A 80 -7.51 -21.34 9.98
C ILE A 80 -7.16 -21.28 11.46
N ALA A 81 -6.10 -20.55 11.82
CA ALA A 81 -5.72 -20.35 13.23
C ALA A 81 -5.16 -18.94 13.46
N ALA A 82 -5.43 -18.35 14.62
CA ALA A 82 -5.15 -16.92 14.88
C ALA A 82 -3.65 -16.55 14.97
N ALA A 83 -2.75 -17.50 15.26
CA ALA A 83 -1.31 -17.24 15.43
C ALA A 83 -0.51 -18.15 14.49
N ALA A 84 -0.41 -17.75 13.22
CA ALA A 84 0.16 -18.56 12.17
C ALA A 84 1.40 -17.92 11.53
N HIS A 85 2.42 -18.74 11.25
CA HIS A 85 3.60 -18.35 10.47
C HIS A 85 3.34 -18.30 8.96
N PHE A 86 2.17 -18.78 8.54
CA PHE A 86 1.71 -18.77 7.16
C PHE A 86 0.36 -18.05 7.05
N VAL A 87 0.12 -17.49 5.88
CA VAL A 87 -1.18 -16.94 5.49
C VAL A 87 -1.58 -17.51 4.13
N PHE A 88 -2.88 -17.57 3.89
CA PHE A 88 -3.40 -18.01 2.61
C PHE A 88 -4.55 -17.13 2.15
N VAL A 89 -4.79 -17.16 0.84
CA VAL A 89 -6.00 -16.60 0.22
C VAL A 89 -6.75 -17.70 -0.50
N VAL A 90 -8.06 -17.55 -0.62
CA VAL A 90 -8.93 -18.51 -1.33
C VAL A 90 -9.22 -18.00 -2.73
N THR A 91 -9.04 -18.84 -3.75
CA THR A 91 -9.36 -18.51 -5.15
C THR A 91 -10.84 -18.77 -5.46
N PRO A 92 -11.38 -18.29 -6.60
CA PRO A 92 -12.76 -18.57 -7.01
C PRO A 92 -13.06 -20.06 -7.17
N ASP A 93 -12.04 -20.86 -7.49
CA ASP A 93 -12.15 -22.32 -7.62
C ASP A 93 -12.25 -23.03 -6.25
N GLY A 94 -12.13 -22.28 -5.15
CA GLY A 94 -12.13 -22.79 -3.79
C GLY A 94 -10.76 -23.25 -3.30
N ASP A 95 -9.72 -23.20 -4.14
CA ASP A 95 -8.35 -23.54 -3.76
C ASP A 95 -7.72 -22.49 -2.83
N ALA A 96 -6.71 -22.90 -2.08
CA ALA A 96 -5.94 -22.01 -1.21
C ALA A 96 -4.52 -21.81 -1.76
N LEU A 97 -4.10 -20.55 -1.80
CA LEU A 97 -2.73 -20.14 -2.12
C LEU A 97 -2.02 -19.72 -0.83
N LEU A 98 -1.09 -20.54 -0.37
CA LEU A 98 -0.35 -20.39 0.87
C LEU A 98 1.01 -19.69 0.65
N TYR A 99 1.38 -18.79 1.55
CA TYR A 99 2.69 -18.14 1.59
C TYR A 99 3.07 -17.73 3.03
N PRO A 100 4.37 -17.55 3.33
CA PRO A 100 4.81 -17.10 4.65
C PRO A 100 4.36 -15.67 4.97
N VAL A 101 4.23 -15.37 6.26
CA VAL A 101 4.03 -13.99 6.75
C VAL A 101 5.28 -13.15 6.42
N ALA A 102 5.12 -11.83 6.24
CA ALA A 102 6.20 -10.93 5.84
C ALA A 102 7.35 -10.92 6.87
N ASP A 103 7.00 -11.03 8.15
CA ASP A 103 7.93 -11.12 9.27
C ASP A 103 8.05 -12.58 9.76
N ALA A 104 8.11 -13.53 8.83
CA ALA A 104 8.32 -14.93 9.17
C ALA A 104 9.67 -15.09 9.91
N PRO A 105 9.72 -15.81 11.02
CA PRO A 105 10.94 -15.98 11.78
C PRO A 105 11.97 -16.82 11.02
N ASP A 106 13.26 -16.54 11.21
CA ASP A 106 14.35 -17.16 10.45
C ASP A 106 14.36 -18.69 10.52
N TRP A 107 14.01 -19.27 11.68
CA TRP A 107 13.90 -20.72 11.86
C TRP A 107 12.90 -21.37 10.89
N LEU A 108 11.90 -20.62 10.41
CA LEU A 108 10.93 -21.13 9.44
C LEU A 108 11.64 -21.56 8.16
N THR A 109 12.70 -20.86 7.74
CA THR A 109 13.48 -21.17 6.52
C THR A 109 14.36 -22.42 6.66
N GLU A 110 14.69 -22.80 7.89
CA GLU A 110 15.50 -23.98 8.20
C GLU A 110 14.64 -25.23 8.41
N GLY A 111 13.34 -25.05 8.66
CA GLY A 111 12.40 -26.13 8.93
C GLY A 111 12.19 -27.10 7.77
N THR A 112 12.06 -28.39 8.07
CA THR A 112 11.68 -29.42 7.08
C THR A 112 10.31 -29.15 6.45
N LEU A 113 9.41 -28.48 7.19
CA LEU A 113 8.09 -28.08 6.73
C LEU A 113 8.16 -27.11 5.54
N ILE A 114 8.94 -26.03 5.64
CA ILE A 114 9.02 -25.04 4.56
C ILE A 114 9.65 -25.63 3.31
N ARG A 115 10.63 -26.54 3.45
CA ARG A 115 11.28 -27.26 2.34
C ARG A 115 10.32 -28.22 1.64
N GLY A 116 9.32 -28.73 2.37
CA GLY A 116 8.23 -29.52 1.79
C GLY A 116 7.22 -28.67 1.03
N LEU A 117 7.02 -27.41 1.42
CA LEU A 117 6.01 -26.51 0.86
C LEU A 117 6.53 -25.62 -0.25
N PHE A 118 7.80 -25.23 -0.21
CA PHE A 118 8.42 -24.30 -1.14
C PHE A 118 9.76 -24.85 -1.62
N VAL A 119 10.01 -24.68 -2.91
CA VAL A 119 11.35 -24.75 -3.46
C VAL A 119 12.14 -23.58 -2.91
N LEU A 120 13.23 -23.88 -2.21
CA LEU A 120 14.18 -22.92 -1.65
C LEU A 120 15.44 -22.85 -2.52
N PRO A 121 16.17 -21.72 -2.53
CA PRO A 121 17.52 -21.65 -3.08
C PRO A 121 18.49 -22.54 -2.28
N ASP A 122 19.60 -22.95 -2.90
CA ASP A 122 20.59 -23.87 -2.31
C ASP A 122 21.22 -23.32 -1.01
N ASP A 123 21.32 -21.99 -0.86
CA ASP A 123 21.76 -21.32 0.36
C ASP A 123 20.79 -20.19 0.78
N PRO A 124 19.78 -20.51 1.59
CA PRO A 124 18.82 -19.52 2.10
C PRO A 124 19.31 -18.82 3.39
N ALA A 125 20.46 -19.20 3.95
CA ALA A 125 20.83 -18.83 5.31
C ALA A 125 20.97 -17.31 5.48
N GLY A 126 20.10 -16.72 6.31
CA GLY A 126 20.15 -15.30 6.69
C GLY A 126 19.86 -14.31 5.56
N LEU A 127 19.34 -14.77 4.41
CA LEU A 127 19.00 -13.90 3.28
C LEU A 127 17.48 -13.73 3.16
N PRO A 128 16.98 -12.50 2.91
CA PRO A 128 15.56 -12.25 2.71
C PRO A 128 15.10 -12.94 1.43
N LEU A 129 14.08 -13.77 1.58
CA LEU A 129 13.42 -14.49 0.49
C LEU A 129 12.23 -13.67 -0.02
N LYS A 130 12.06 -13.62 -1.35
CA LYS A 130 10.84 -13.13 -1.99
C LYS A 130 9.96 -14.31 -2.41
N LEU A 131 8.66 -14.12 -2.26
CA LEU A 131 7.67 -15.02 -2.86
C LEU A 131 7.70 -14.87 -4.38
N GLU A 132 8.02 -15.95 -5.11
CA GLU A 132 7.82 -16.01 -6.56
C GLU A 132 6.52 -16.72 -6.91
N ARG A 133 6.20 -17.78 -6.14
CA ARG A 133 4.97 -18.55 -6.33
C ARG A 133 4.44 -19.05 -4.99
N PRO A 134 3.15 -18.85 -4.68
CA PRO A 134 2.53 -19.47 -3.50
C PRO A 134 2.43 -20.98 -3.67
N ALA A 135 2.45 -21.70 -2.54
CA ALA A 135 2.11 -23.12 -2.51
C ALA A 135 0.59 -23.29 -2.70
N ARG A 136 0.18 -24.33 -3.42
CA ARG A 136 -1.24 -24.56 -3.74
C ARG A 136 -1.80 -25.71 -2.92
N PHE A 137 -2.97 -25.48 -2.36
CA PHE A 137 -3.79 -26.48 -1.69
C PHE A 137 -5.17 -26.54 -2.35
N ILE A 138 -5.70 -27.75 -2.52
CA ILE A 138 -7.03 -27.98 -3.11
C ILE A 138 -8.04 -28.17 -1.99
N ALA A 139 -9.24 -27.61 -2.14
CA ALA A 139 -10.31 -27.82 -1.17
C ALA A 139 -10.69 -29.31 -1.07
N ALA A 140 -10.47 -29.90 0.11
CA ALA A 140 -11.06 -31.19 0.47
C ALA A 140 -12.46 -30.99 1.07
N ARG A 141 -12.63 -29.92 1.85
CA ARG A 141 -13.92 -29.43 2.33
C ARG A 141 -14.00 -27.93 2.06
N PRO A 142 -14.89 -27.46 1.17
CA PRO A 142 -14.96 -26.05 0.80
C PRO A 142 -15.06 -25.12 2.03
N GLY A 143 -14.07 -24.25 2.20
CA GLY A 143 -14.03 -23.25 3.27
C GLY A 143 -13.57 -23.75 4.65
N GLU A 144 -13.31 -25.04 4.80
CA GLU A 144 -12.90 -25.67 6.07
C GLU A 144 -11.52 -26.32 6.00
N GLU A 145 -11.26 -27.11 4.97
CA GLU A 145 -10.06 -27.94 4.89
C GLU A 145 -9.53 -27.95 3.46
N TRP A 146 -8.25 -27.61 3.32
CA TRP A 146 -7.52 -27.70 2.07
C TRP A 146 -6.34 -28.64 2.22
N VAL A 147 -5.98 -29.32 1.15
CA VAL A 147 -4.92 -30.31 1.17
C VAL A 147 -3.85 -29.98 0.16
N PHE A 148 -2.60 -30.15 0.58
CA PHE A 148 -1.43 -29.82 -0.20
C PHE A 148 -1.46 -30.50 -1.57
N HIS A 149 -1.21 -29.71 -2.60
CA HIS A 149 -1.21 -30.16 -3.99
C HIS A 149 0.13 -29.91 -4.67
N SER A 150 0.64 -28.69 -4.62
CA SER A 150 1.90 -28.36 -5.29
C SER A 150 2.72 -27.33 -4.54
N GLN A 151 4.04 -27.49 -4.64
CA GLN A 151 5.01 -26.59 -4.02
C GLN A 151 4.97 -25.18 -4.61
N GLY A 152 5.19 -24.20 -3.73
CA GLY A 152 5.51 -22.84 -4.11
C GLY A 152 7.00 -22.68 -4.41
N ALA A 153 7.41 -21.44 -4.65
CA ALA A 153 8.80 -21.07 -4.87
C ALA A 153 9.13 -19.77 -4.13
N LEU A 154 10.22 -19.83 -3.38
CA LEU A 154 10.85 -18.68 -2.74
C LEU A 154 12.22 -18.47 -3.41
N ALA A 155 12.55 -17.23 -3.74
CA ALA A 155 13.84 -16.90 -4.34
C ALA A 155 14.56 -15.82 -3.54
N LEU A 156 15.88 -15.78 -3.65
CA LEU A 156 16.67 -14.72 -3.03
C LEU A 156 16.28 -13.36 -3.60
N VAL A 157 16.19 -12.36 -2.73
CA VAL A 157 16.12 -10.96 -3.15
C VAL A 157 17.50 -10.58 -3.72
N PRO A 158 17.62 -10.25 -5.03
CA PRO A 158 18.92 -9.96 -5.64
C PRO A 158 19.65 -8.81 -4.93
N ALA A 159 20.97 -8.89 -4.79
CA ALA A 159 21.78 -7.85 -4.14
C ALA A 159 21.56 -6.45 -4.77
N ASP A 160 21.36 -6.39 -6.09
CA ASP A 160 21.08 -5.14 -6.81
C ASP A 160 19.77 -4.48 -6.37
N SER A 161 18.77 -5.28 -5.97
CA SER A 161 17.52 -4.75 -5.45
C SER A 161 17.65 -4.18 -4.04
N ARG A 162 18.69 -4.55 -3.27
CA ARG A 162 19.01 -3.89 -1.99
C ARG A 162 19.61 -2.52 -2.23
N LYS A 163 20.56 -2.41 -3.16
CA LYS A 163 21.13 -1.11 -3.58
C LYS A 163 20.02 -0.19 -4.10
N GLN A 164 19.14 -0.72 -4.94
CA GLN A 164 17.98 0.03 -5.42
C GLN A 164 17.06 0.47 -4.29
N ALA A 165 16.77 -0.38 -3.31
CA ALA A 165 15.92 -0.01 -2.18
C ALA A 165 16.55 1.06 -1.26
N GLU A 166 17.87 1.03 -1.09
CA GLU A 166 18.60 2.10 -0.38
C GLU A 166 18.57 3.41 -1.17
N GLU A 167 18.73 3.34 -2.49
CA GLU A 167 18.68 4.50 -3.37
C GLU A 167 17.27 5.10 -3.42
N ASP A 168 16.23 4.28 -3.49
CA ASP A 168 14.83 4.70 -3.39
C ASP A 168 14.55 5.38 -2.03
N LYS A 169 15.09 4.85 -0.93
CA LYS A 169 15.00 5.49 0.40
C LYS A 169 15.71 6.83 0.42
N ARG A 170 16.89 6.95 -0.18
CA ARG A 170 17.63 8.23 -0.30
C ARG A 170 16.84 9.23 -1.12
N GLN A 171 16.29 8.81 -2.25
CA GLN A 171 15.45 9.66 -3.11
C GLN A 171 14.21 10.14 -2.37
N ARG A 172 13.53 9.28 -1.61
CA ARG A 172 12.37 9.67 -0.79
C ARG A 172 12.73 10.75 0.24
N ARG A 173 13.86 10.59 0.95
CA ARG A 173 14.33 11.61 1.91
C ARG A 173 14.62 12.95 1.23
N LEU A 174 15.29 12.92 0.09
CA LEU A 174 15.57 14.12 -0.70
C LEU A 174 14.27 14.79 -1.16
N TRP A 175 13.29 14.00 -1.61
CA TRP A 175 11.97 14.50 -1.97
C TRP A 175 11.24 15.14 -0.78
N GLU A 176 11.21 14.47 0.37
CA GLU A 176 10.60 15.01 1.59
C GLU A 176 11.27 16.33 2.03
N GLU A 177 12.59 16.41 1.95
CA GLU A 177 13.33 17.64 2.26
C GLU A 177 13.00 18.78 1.28
N LEU A 178 12.93 18.47 -0.03
CA LEU A 178 12.53 19.45 -1.04
C LEU A 178 11.09 19.94 -0.80
N THR A 179 10.15 19.04 -0.52
CA THR A 179 8.77 19.40 -0.20
C THR A 179 8.68 20.28 1.05
N ARG A 180 9.46 19.98 2.09
CA ARG A 180 9.53 20.81 3.30
C ARG A 180 10.08 22.21 3.02
N LYS A 181 11.15 22.31 2.22
CA LYS A 181 11.72 23.60 1.81
C LYS A 181 10.74 24.41 0.98
N GLN A 182 10.02 23.76 0.06
CA GLN A 182 8.99 24.40 -0.75
C GLN A 182 7.86 24.96 0.13
N ALA A 183 7.35 24.15 1.07
CA ALA A 183 6.31 24.59 1.99
C ALA A 183 6.76 25.76 2.87
N GLN A 184 8.01 25.77 3.32
CA GLN A 184 8.59 26.88 4.07
C GLN A 184 8.66 28.16 3.22
N GLN A 185 9.16 28.06 1.99
CA GLN A 185 9.23 29.20 1.06
C GLN A 185 7.85 29.78 0.76
N ASP A 186 6.84 28.93 0.57
CA ASP A 186 5.47 29.38 0.34
C ASP A 186 4.89 30.11 1.56
N SER A 187 5.21 29.65 2.77
CA SER A 187 4.84 30.34 4.02
C SER A 187 5.52 31.71 4.13
N ASP A 188 6.83 31.77 3.90
CA ASP A 188 7.60 33.02 3.99
C ASP A 188 7.11 34.04 2.95
N LEU A 189 6.79 33.59 1.73
CA LEU A 189 6.21 34.42 0.67
C LEU A 189 4.84 34.98 1.07
N ARG A 190 4.00 34.21 1.76
CA ARG A 190 2.72 34.71 2.29
C ARG A 190 2.93 35.81 3.33
N VAL A 191 3.81 35.58 4.30
CA VAL A 191 4.13 36.57 5.34
C VAL A 191 4.67 37.86 4.72
N LEU A 192 5.55 37.75 3.71
CA LEU A 192 6.10 38.92 3.05
C LEU A 192 5.02 39.71 2.29
N LYS A 193 4.13 39.02 1.57
CA LYS A 193 2.99 39.64 0.87
C LYS A 193 2.06 40.38 1.86
N GLU A 194 1.78 39.79 3.01
CA GLU A 194 0.98 40.44 4.05
C GLU A 194 1.65 41.69 4.61
N ARG A 195 2.97 41.65 4.85
CA ARG A 195 3.73 42.82 5.30
C ARG A 195 3.70 43.95 4.28
N VAL A 196 3.90 43.64 2.99
CA VAL A 196 3.83 44.63 1.91
C VAL A 196 2.43 45.26 1.86
N ALA A 197 1.36 44.46 1.90
CA ALA A 197 -0.01 44.97 1.91
C ALA A 197 -0.32 45.85 3.14
N ASN A 198 0.25 45.55 4.30
CA ASN A 198 0.11 46.37 5.50
C ASN A 198 0.84 47.72 5.36
N LEU A 199 2.05 47.72 4.80
CA LEU A 199 2.83 48.94 4.55
C LEU A 199 2.15 49.83 3.51
N GLU A 200 1.62 49.26 2.43
CA GLU A 200 0.82 49.98 1.44
C GLU A 200 -0.40 50.66 2.07
N ARG A 201 -1.14 49.94 2.92
CA ARG A 201 -2.27 50.51 3.67
C ARG A 201 -1.84 51.63 4.63
N ALA A 202 -0.69 51.51 5.29
CA ALA A 202 -0.16 52.55 6.17
C ALA A 202 0.25 53.81 5.39
N LEU A 203 0.91 53.65 4.24
CA LEU A 203 1.28 54.76 3.35
C LEU A 203 0.04 55.47 2.81
N GLN A 204 -0.98 54.73 2.36
CA GLN A 204 -2.24 55.32 1.91
C GLN A 204 -2.90 56.17 3.00
N ARG A 205 -2.91 55.69 4.26
CA ARG A 205 -3.44 56.45 5.40
C ARG A 205 -2.64 57.74 5.66
N LEU A 206 -1.31 57.68 5.59
CA LEU A 206 -0.46 58.87 5.74
C LEU A 206 -0.71 59.89 4.62
N CYS A 207 -0.84 59.45 3.37
CA CYS A 207 -1.18 60.33 2.25
C CYS A 207 -2.57 60.98 2.43
N GLN A 208 -3.57 60.22 2.90
CA GLN A 208 -4.90 60.76 3.20
C GLN A 208 -4.87 61.79 4.33
N LEU A 209 -4.12 61.54 5.41
CA LEU A 209 -3.96 62.49 6.51
C LEU A 209 -3.24 63.76 6.05
N HIS A 210 -2.18 63.65 5.25
CA HIS A 210 -1.48 64.82 4.71
C HIS A 210 -2.39 65.66 3.81
N ALA A 211 -3.18 65.02 2.94
CA ALA A 211 -4.15 65.72 2.10
C ALA A 211 -5.25 66.42 2.93
N ALA A 212 -5.63 65.87 4.07
CA ALA A 212 -6.61 66.46 4.99
C ALA A 212 -6.04 67.63 5.83
N VAL A 213 -4.72 67.65 6.09
CA VAL A 213 -4.05 68.71 6.87
C VAL A 213 -3.71 69.93 6.00
N ALA A 214 -3.33 69.73 4.73
CA ALA A 214 -3.03 70.83 3.79
C ALA A 214 -4.09 71.96 3.69
N PRO A 215 -5.41 71.72 3.74
CA PRO A 215 -6.42 72.79 3.71
C PRO A 215 -6.58 73.56 5.03
N THR A 216 -5.89 73.20 6.12
CA THR A 216 -6.04 73.85 7.43
C THR A 216 -4.95 74.87 7.79
N THR A 217 -3.95 75.07 6.93
CA THR A 217 -2.96 76.14 7.10
C THR A 217 -3.59 77.48 6.69
N PRO A 218 -3.82 78.44 7.61
CA PRO A 218 -4.30 79.77 7.25
C PRO A 218 -3.18 80.50 6.52
N GLN A 219 -3.49 81.00 5.34
CA GLN A 219 -2.70 82.00 4.64
C GLN A 219 -2.87 83.32 5.43
N GLU A 220 -1.91 83.67 6.28
CA GLU A 220 -1.91 85.02 6.88
C GLU A 220 -1.41 86.05 5.83
N PRO A 221 -2.03 87.26 5.80
CA PRO A 221 -1.80 88.32 4.81
C PRO A 221 -0.46 89.06 4.97
#